data_AF-A0A1H9S388-F1
#
_entry.id   AF-A0A1H9S388-F1
#
_cell.length_a   1.000
_cell.length_b   1.000
_cell.length_c   1.000
_cell.angle_alpha   90.00
_cell.angle_beta   90.00
_cell.angle_gamma   90.00
#
_symmetry.space_group_name_H-M   'P 1'
#
loop_
_entity.id
_entity.type
_entity.pdbx_description
1 polymer ?
#
loop_
_entity_poly.entity_id
_entity_poly.type
_entity_poly.pdbx_seq_one_letter_code
_entity_poly.pdbx_strand_id
1 'polypeptide(L)' 'MARKTSSDLRSSRWFGPDDLRSFGHRSRMMQLG' A
#
# COMPACT_ATOMS: atom_id res chain seq x y z
N MET A 1 2.71 -13.71 -19.12
CA MET A 1 1.89 -13.19 -18.00
C MET A 1 1.64 -11.71 -18.24
N ALA A 2 0.38 -11.27 -18.19
CA ALA A 2 0.07 -9.84 -18.29
C ALA A 2 0.62 -9.07 -17.07
N ARG A 3 1.00 -7.81 -17.26
CA ARG A 3 1.45 -6.94 -16.16
C ARG A 3 0.27 -6.71 -15.21
N LYS A 4 0.51 -6.94 -13.91
CA LYS A 4 -0.48 -6.71 -12.86
C LYS A 4 -0.75 -5.21 -12.72
N THR A 5 -2.03 -4.83 -12.56
CA THR A 5 -2.41 -3.47 -12.20
C THR A 5 -2.08 -3.22 -10.72
N SER A 6 -2.01 -1.96 -10.30
CA SER A 6 -1.72 -1.60 -8.90
C SER A 6 -2.68 -2.27 -7.91
N SER A 7 -3.96 -2.41 -8.26
CA SER A 7 -4.97 -3.07 -7.44
C SER A 7 -4.74 -4.57 -7.26
N ASP A 8 -4.13 -5.24 -8.25
CA ASP A 8 -3.87 -6.69 -8.23
C ASP A 8 -2.64 -7.06 -7.39
N LEU A 9 -1.84 -6.06 -7.00
CA LEU A 9 -0.69 -6.28 -6.12
C LEU A 9 -1.16 -6.55 -4.69
N ARG A 10 -0.55 -7.51 -4.00
CA ARG A 10 -0.84 -7.80 -2.58
C ARG A 10 -0.59 -6.60 -1.65
N SER A 11 0.30 -5.69 -2.06
CA SER A 11 0.57 -4.44 -1.35
C SER A 11 -0.64 -3.50 -1.36
N SER A 12 -1.55 -3.61 -2.33
CA SER A 12 -2.75 -2.77 -2.43
C SER A 12 -3.59 -2.86 -1.15
N ARG A 13 -3.72 -4.05 -0.55
CA ARG A 13 -4.46 -4.27 0.71
C ARG A 13 -3.94 -3.43 1.89
N TRP A 14 -2.65 -3.13 1.91
CA TRP A 14 -1.99 -2.45 3.04
C TRP A 14 -1.77 -0.96 2.78
N PHE A 15 -1.51 -0.56 1.54
CA PHE A 15 -1.16 0.83 1.19
C PHE A 15 -2.19 1.55 0.33
N GLY A 16 -3.10 0.81 -0.31
CA GLY A 16 -4.07 1.32 -1.27
C GLY A 16 -5.29 2.02 -0.65
N PRO A 17 -6.00 1.41 0.32
CA PRO A 17 -7.15 2.02 0.96
C PRO A 17 -6.86 3.40 1.54
N ASP A 18 -7.89 4.24 1.54
CA ASP A 18 -7.88 5.53 2.23
C ASP A 18 -8.51 5.36 3.62
N ASP A 19 -7.84 4.59 4.47
CA ASP A 19 -8.24 4.37 5.85
C ASP A 19 -7.08 4.64 6.82
N LEU A 20 -7.40 4.74 8.12
CA LEU A 20 -6.40 4.97 9.17
C LEU A 20 -5.34 3.86 9.24
N ARG A 21 -5.72 2.63 8.87
CA ARG A 21 -4.79 1.48 8.85
C ARG A 21 -3.73 1.71 7.78
N SER A 22 -4.14 2.04 6.56
CA SER A 22 -3.24 2.33 5.46
C SER A 22 -2.44 3.61 5.66
N PHE A 23 -3.01 4.65 6.29
CA PHE A 23 -2.26 5.84 6.69
C PHE A 23 -1.11 5.49 7.65
N GLY A 24 -1.36 4.71 8.71
CA GLY A 24 -0.32 4.29 9.65
C GLY A 24 0.79 3.47 8.97
N HIS A 25 0.42 2.60 8.03
CA HIS A 25 1.39 1.83 7.24
C HIS A 25 2.26 2.72 6.35
N ARG A 26 1.68 3.70 5.64
CA ARG A 26 2.42 4.66 4.83
C ARG A 26 3.36 5.52 5.68
N SER A 27 2.85 6.05 6.80
CA SER A 27 3.59 6.92 7.71
C SER A 27 4.80 6.21 8.34
N ARG A 28 4.65 4.93 8.72
CA ARG A 28 5.76 4.13 9.24
C ARG A 28 6.84 3.88 8.18
N MET A 29 6.47 3.62 6.93
CA MET A 29 7.47 3.45 5.87
C MET A 29 8.21 4.76 5.58
N MET A 30 7.52 5.90 5.62
CA MET A 30 8.15 7.22 5.42
C MET A 30 9.13 7.59 6.54
N GLN A 31 9.03 6.99 7.72
CA GLN A 31 9.99 7.18 8.80
C GLN A 31 11.28 6.38 8.64
N LEU A 32 11.31 5.38 7.75
CA LEU A 32 12.44 4.45 7.65
C LEU A 32 13.59 4.94 6.77
N GLY A 33 13.45 6.08 6.08
CA GLY A 33 14.51 6.69 5.26
C GLY A 33 14.64 6.07 3.88
#